data_AF-A0A0B1S3D3-F1
#
_entry.id   AF-A0A0B1S3D3-F1
#
_cell.length_a   1.000
_cell.length_b   1.000
_cell.length_c   1.000
_cell.angle_alpha   90.00
_cell.angle_beta   90.00
_cell.angle_gamma   90.00
#
_symmetry.space_group_name_H-M   'P 1'
#
loop_
_entity.id
_entity.type
_entity.pdbx_description
1 polymer ?
#
loop_
_entity_poly.entity_id
_entity_poly.type
_entity_poly.pdbx_seq_one_letter_code
_entity_poly.pdbx_strand_id
1 'polypeptide(L)'
;MHAVQNQGKLRHYDVRNLYGWSETKPTQQALFEATKKRGIVITRSTFPSSGRYAGHWTGDNSATWNDLQSAVIQPQEFNLFGIPFIGSDICGFTGKTEEELCLRWHQLGAFHTFMSVYSEKCFRDLHMDGPTPTAS
;
A
#
# COMPACT_ATOMS: atom_id res chain seq x y z
N MET A 1 14.05 -26.88 -6.56
CA MET A 1 13.57 -25.77 -7.41
C MET A 1 14.80 -24.97 -7.87
N HIS A 2 15.14 -24.98 -9.17
CA HIS A 2 16.39 -24.37 -9.72
C HIS A 2 16.14 -23.02 -10.40
N ALA A 3 15.36 -22.14 -9.78
CA ALA A 3 15.18 -20.79 -10.30
C ALA A 3 16.42 -19.93 -9.98
N VAL A 4 16.89 -19.15 -10.95
CA VAL A 4 18.07 -18.28 -10.84
C VAL A 4 17.73 -16.84 -11.20
N GLN A 5 18.42 -15.88 -10.59
CA GLN A 5 18.32 -14.44 -10.83
C GLN A 5 19.71 -13.86 -11.17
N ASN A 6 19.76 -12.57 -11.53
CA ASN A 6 21.00 -11.87 -11.87
C ASN A 6 21.83 -12.63 -12.93
N GLN A 7 21.20 -12.91 -14.07
CA GLN A 7 21.83 -13.62 -15.20
C GLN A 7 22.45 -14.97 -14.81
N GLY A 8 21.80 -15.70 -13.90
CA GLY A 8 22.24 -17.03 -13.47
C GLY A 8 23.23 -17.06 -12.31
N LYS A 9 23.63 -15.90 -11.77
CA LYS A 9 24.64 -15.82 -10.71
C LYS A 9 24.10 -16.10 -9.31
N LEU A 10 22.83 -15.85 -9.07
CA LEU A 10 22.21 -15.97 -7.75
C LEU A 10 21.05 -16.95 -7.81
N ARG A 11 20.90 -17.82 -6.81
CA ARG A 11 19.72 -18.69 -6.72
C ARG A 11 18.54 -17.84 -6.24
N HIS A 12 17.39 -17.98 -6.89
CA HIS A 12 16.18 -17.25 -6.50
C HIS A 12 15.84 -17.46 -5.02
N TYR A 13 16.04 -18.67 -4.50
CA TYR A 13 15.82 -18.98 -3.08
C TYR A 13 16.55 -18.03 -2.13
N ASP A 14 17.80 -17.66 -2.45
CA ASP A 14 18.65 -16.84 -1.59
C ASP A 14 18.28 -15.35 -1.64
N VAL A 15 17.64 -14.91 -2.73
CA VAL A 15 17.41 -13.48 -3.01
C VAL A 15 15.94 -13.11 -3.24
N ARG A 16 15.01 -14.06 -3.11
CA ARG A 16 13.58 -13.86 -3.37
C ARG A 16 13.02 -12.63 -2.67
N ASN A 17 13.32 -12.46 -1.39
CA ASN A 17 12.80 -11.36 -0.58
C ASN A 17 13.54 -10.03 -0.82
N LEU A 18 14.73 -10.08 -1.44
CA LEU A 18 15.49 -8.89 -1.82
C LEU A 18 15.02 -8.32 -3.16
N TYR A 19 14.25 -9.08 -3.94
CA TYR A 19 13.88 -8.72 -5.30
C TYR A 19 13.11 -7.38 -5.35
N GLY A 20 12.02 -7.25 -4.58
CA GLY A 20 11.26 -5.99 -4.53
C GLY A 20 12.08 -4.81 -4.03
N TRP A 21 12.93 -5.01 -3.00
CA TRP A 21 13.87 -3.99 -2.54
C TRP A 21 14.85 -3.57 -3.66
N SER A 22 15.38 -4.54 -4.41
CA SER A 22 16.34 -4.28 -5.49
C SER A 22 15.74 -3.53 -6.68
N GLU A 23 14.42 -3.62 -6.89
CA GLU A 23 13.68 -2.86 -7.91
C GLU A 23 13.47 -1.41 -7.48
N THR A 24 13.17 -1.14 -6.20
CA THR A 24 12.81 0.22 -5.77
C THR A 24 13.89 1.26 -5.99
N LYS A 25 15.17 0.91 -5.75
CA LYS A 25 16.31 1.83 -5.91
C LYS A 25 16.48 2.33 -7.35
N PRO A 26 16.64 1.47 -8.38
CA PRO A 26 16.75 1.93 -9.75
C PRO A 26 15.48 2.65 -10.23
N THR A 27 14.27 2.25 -9.79
CA THR A 27 13.04 2.97 -10.13
C THR A 27 13.03 4.40 -9.58
N GLN A 28 13.45 4.59 -8.32
CA GLN A 28 13.55 5.92 -7.71
C GLN A 28 14.58 6.79 -8.44
N GLN A 29 15.72 6.21 -8.82
CA GLN A 29 16.75 6.91 -9.59
C GLN A 29 16.23 7.31 -10.98
N ALA A 30 15.58 6.40 -11.70
CA ALA A 30 15.00 6.67 -13.02
C ALA A 30 13.92 7.76 -12.95
N LEU A 31 13.08 7.75 -11.91
CA LEU A 31 12.07 8.78 -11.68
C LEU A 31 12.71 10.17 -11.51
N PHE A 32 13.78 10.26 -10.73
CA PHE A 32 14.54 11.51 -10.58
C PHE A 32 15.20 11.93 -11.89
N GLU A 33 15.79 10.99 -12.64
CA GLU A 33 16.43 11.29 -13.92
C GLU A 33 15.45 11.80 -14.97
N ALA A 34 14.24 11.26 -15.02
CA ALA A 34 13.19 11.65 -15.95
C ALA A 34 12.55 13.00 -15.60
N THR A 35 12.34 13.28 -14.31
CA THR A 35 11.57 14.47 -13.87
C THR A 35 12.43 15.61 -13.36
N LYS A 36 13.70 15.33 -13.03
CA LYS A 36 14.63 16.22 -12.29
C LYS A 36 14.06 16.74 -10.97
N LYS A 37 13.09 16.02 -10.38
CA LYS A 37 12.41 16.37 -9.14
C LYS A 37 12.42 15.20 -8.18
N ARG A 38 12.28 15.50 -6.88
CA ARG A 38 12.05 14.47 -5.87
C ARG A 38 10.68 13.84 -6.10
N GLY A 39 10.68 12.66 -6.68
CA GLY A 39 9.48 11.83 -6.84
C GLY A 39 9.27 10.87 -5.68
N ILE A 40 8.13 10.19 -5.71
CA ILE A 40 7.74 9.17 -4.73
C ILE A 40 7.52 7.87 -5.49
N VAL A 41 8.05 6.77 -4.96
CA VAL A 41 7.77 5.41 -5.40
C VAL A 41 6.99 4.72 -4.29
N ILE A 42 5.86 4.12 -4.63
CA ILE A 42 5.08 3.26 -3.73
C ILE A 42 5.28 1.82 -4.18
N THR A 43 5.63 0.93 -3.26
CA THR A 43 5.86 -0.49 -3.55
C THR A 43 5.02 -1.39 -2.64
N ARG A 44 4.59 -2.53 -3.18
CA ARG A 44 3.96 -3.62 -2.42
C ARG A 44 4.99 -4.64 -1.89
N SER A 45 6.24 -4.61 -2.36
CA SER A 45 7.28 -5.56 -1.94
C SER A 45 8.50 -4.82 -1.41
N THR A 46 8.88 -5.12 -0.17
CA THR A 46 9.94 -4.43 0.58
C THR A 46 10.82 -5.41 1.34
N PHE A 47 11.97 -4.92 1.81
CA PHE A 47 12.88 -5.58 2.73
C PHE A 47 13.37 -4.52 3.74
N PRO A 48 13.89 -4.88 4.94
CA PRO A 48 14.45 -3.89 5.86
C PRO A 48 15.36 -2.88 5.14
N SER A 49 15.20 -1.59 5.48
CA SER A 49 15.79 -0.41 4.81
C SER A 49 15.10 0.12 3.54
N SER A 50 14.04 -0.52 3.03
CA SER A 50 13.28 -0.04 1.86
C SER A 50 12.79 1.40 1.98
N GLY A 51 12.51 1.90 3.19
CA GLY A 51 12.03 3.26 3.44
C GLY A 51 12.97 4.37 2.99
N ARG A 52 14.24 4.04 2.68
CA ARG A 52 15.19 4.98 2.05
C ARG A 52 14.81 5.34 0.61
N TYR A 53 14.13 4.44 -0.10
CA TYR A 53 13.89 4.55 -1.55
C TYR A 53 12.42 4.66 -1.91
N ALA A 54 11.52 4.07 -1.12
CA ALA A 54 10.11 3.99 -1.45
C ALA A 54 9.21 3.97 -0.20
N GLY A 55 7.95 4.37 -0.38
CA GLY A 55 6.87 4.07 0.56
C GLY A 55 6.28 2.69 0.33
N HIS A 56 5.48 2.24 1.29
CA HIS A 56 4.81 0.95 1.24
C HIS A 56 3.30 1.12 1.28
N TRP A 57 2.61 0.29 0.52
CA TRP A 57 1.19 0.07 0.68
C TRP A 57 0.97 -1.38 1.10
N THR A 58 0.12 -1.59 2.10
CA THR A 58 -0.05 -2.88 2.78
C THR A 58 -0.63 -4.00 1.91
N GLY A 59 -1.01 -3.69 0.67
CA GLY A 59 -1.55 -4.67 -0.25
C GLY A 59 -3.06 -4.82 -0.15
N ASP A 60 -3.54 -5.80 -0.90
CA ASP A 60 -4.93 -6.14 -1.18
C ASP A 60 -5.67 -6.53 0.12
N ASN A 61 -6.12 -5.56 0.91
CA ASN A 61 -6.95 -5.75 2.09
C ASN A 61 -8.43 -5.95 1.71
N SER A 62 -9.25 -6.36 2.67
CA SER A 62 -10.69 -6.53 2.54
C SER A 62 -11.46 -5.46 3.31
N ALA A 63 -12.63 -5.11 2.81
CA ALA A 63 -13.57 -4.18 3.44
C ALA A 63 -14.25 -4.81 4.67
N THR A 64 -13.46 -5.08 5.72
CA THR A 64 -13.92 -5.67 6.99
C THR A 64 -13.34 -4.93 8.19
N TRP A 65 -14.00 -5.03 9.33
CA TRP A 65 -13.52 -4.46 10.60
C TRP A 65 -12.19 -5.07 11.08
N ASN A 66 -11.93 -6.35 10.78
CA ASN A 66 -10.67 -7.02 11.12
C ASN A 66 -9.48 -6.42 10.35
N ASP A 67 -9.70 -6.06 9.09
CA ASP A 67 -8.67 -5.44 8.27
C ASP A 67 -8.46 -3.98 8.64
N LEU A 68 -9.53 -3.27 9.05
CA LEU A 68 -9.39 -1.95 9.67
C LEU A 68 -8.55 -2.01 10.96
N GLN A 69 -8.77 -3.01 11.81
CA GLN A 69 -7.95 -3.22 12.99
C GLN A 69 -6.49 -3.52 12.62
N SER A 70 -6.28 -4.35 11.61
CA SER A 70 -4.93 -4.68 11.12
C SER A 70 -4.22 -3.44 10.54
N ALA A 71 -4.96 -2.52 9.90
CA ALA A 71 -4.44 -1.26 9.39
C ALA A 71 -3.94 -0.28 10.48
N VAL A 72 -4.21 -0.56 11.76
CA VAL A 72 -3.59 0.15 12.90
C VAL A 72 -2.21 -0.44 13.22
N ILE A 73 -2.07 -1.75 13.16
CA ILE A 73 -0.88 -2.50 13.60
C ILE A 73 0.20 -2.49 12.52
N GLN A 74 -0.16 -2.78 11.27
CA GLN A 74 0.81 -2.96 10.19
C GLN A 74 1.71 -1.72 9.99
N PRO A 75 1.21 -0.47 9.96
CA PRO A 75 2.09 0.70 9.89
C PRO A 75 3.13 0.77 11.01
N GLN A 76 2.78 0.34 12.22
CA GLN A 76 3.69 0.34 13.37
C GLN A 76 4.80 -0.70 13.19
N GLU A 77 4.49 -1.89 12.68
CA GLU A 77 5.48 -2.92 12.40
C GLU A 77 6.48 -2.48 11.32
N PHE A 78 5.99 -1.87 10.24
CA PHE A 78 6.86 -1.35 9.17
C PHE A 78 7.75 -0.20 9.63
N ASN A 79 7.26 0.65 10.54
CA ASN A 79 8.08 1.67 11.20
C ASN A 79 9.29 1.06 11.91
N LEU A 80 9.13 -0.08 12.61
CA LEU A 80 10.23 -0.76 13.29
C LEU A 80 11.32 -1.26 12.33
N PHE A 81 10.96 -1.58 11.08
CA PHE A 81 11.90 -1.99 10.03
C PHE A 81 12.41 -0.82 9.16
N GLY A 82 12.12 0.42 9.56
CA GLY A 82 12.61 1.62 8.89
C GLY A 82 11.85 1.95 7.60
N ILE A 83 10.54 1.67 7.55
CA ILE A 83 9.67 1.96 6.40
C ILE A 83 8.48 2.84 6.88
N PRO A 84 8.72 4.15 7.11
CA PRO A 84 7.74 4.98 7.80
C PRO A 84 6.69 5.64 6.90
N PHE A 85 6.91 5.64 5.58
CA PHE A 85 5.94 6.16 4.62
C PHE A 85 5.04 5.01 4.17
N ILE A 86 3.91 4.82 4.86
CA ILE A 86 3.05 3.64 4.76
C ILE A 86 1.58 3.96 5.02
N GLY A 87 0.69 3.19 4.38
CA GLY A 87 -0.73 3.12 4.70
C GLY A 87 -1.44 1.95 4.02
N SER A 88 -2.70 1.77 4.36
CA SER A 88 -3.59 0.78 3.76
C SER A 88 -4.58 1.42 2.80
N ASP A 89 -5.23 0.63 1.94
CA ASP A 89 -6.35 1.15 1.18
C ASP A 89 -7.54 1.43 2.10
N ILE A 90 -7.92 2.70 2.14
CA ILE A 90 -9.06 3.18 2.90
C ILE A 90 -10.33 2.55 2.33
N CYS A 91 -11.17 2.06 3.24
CA CYS A 91 -12.42 1.35 2.97
C CYS A 91 -12.27 -0.09 2.44
N GLY A 92 -11.04 -0.56 2.27
CA GLY A 92 -10.71 -1.92 1.82
C GLY A 92 -10.66 -2.06 0.31
N PHE A 93 -9.68 -2.81 -0.19
CA PHE A 93 -9.47 -3.04 -1.61
C PHE A 93 -10.50 -4.02 -2.19
N THR A 94 -10.73 -5.15 -1.51
CA THR A 94 -11.68 -6.20 -1.91
C THR A 94 -12.97 -6.18 -1.07
N GLY A 95 -14.07 -6.62 -1.68
CA GLY A 95 -15.37 -6.71 -1.00
C GLY A 95 -16.23 -5.44 -1.11
N LYS A 96 -17.42 -5.48 -0.52
CA LYS A 96 -18.33 -4.34 -0.47
C LYS A 96 -18.16 -3.63 0.87
N THR A 97 -17.75 -2.37 0.84
CA THR A 97 -17.63 -1.55 2.05
C THR A 97 -18.99 -1.00 2.48
N GLU A 98 -19.15 -0.79 3.78
CA GLU A 98 -20.30 -0.08 4.36
C GLU A 98 -19.88 1.35 4.69
N GLU A 99 -20.85 2.28 4.69
CA GLU A 99 -20.59 3.70 4.95
C GLU A 99 -19.86 3.91 6.28
N GLU A 100 -20.34 3.29 7.36
CA GLU A 100 -19.72 3.43 8.68
C GLU A 100 -18.27 2.93 8.70
N LEU A 101 -18.02 1.74 8.14
CA LEU A 101 -16.68 1.17 8.06
C LEU A 101 -15.73 2.11 7.30
N CYS A 102 -16.18 2.62 6.15
CA CYS A 102 -15.40 3.51 5.31
C CYS A 102 -15.13 4.85 6.01
N LEU A 103 -16.11 5.43 6.70
CA LEU A 103 -15.96 6.63 7.51
C LEU A 103 -14.93 6.44 8.64
N ARG A 104 -14.98 5.31 9.35
CA ARG A 104 -13.97 4.98 10.38
C ARG A 104 -12.59 4.79 9.79
N TRP A 105 -12.50 4.19 8.61
CA TRP A 105 -11.22 4.01 7.93
C TRP A 105 -10.63 5.35 7.46
N HIS A 106 -11.45 6.30 7.02
CA HIS A 106 -10.99 7.66 6.73
C HIS A 106 -10.42 8.36 7.97
N GLN A 107 -11.08 8.20 9.13
CA GLN A 107 -10.59 8.74 10.41
C GLN A 107 -9.22 8.16 10.76
N LEU A 108 -9.01 6.85 10.57
CA LEU A 108 -7.72 6.21 10.77
C LEU A 108 -6.69 6.64 9.71
N GLY A 109 -7.07 6.64 8.44
CA GLY A 109 -6.21 6.89 7.29
C GLY A 109 -5.64 8.31 7.26
N ALA A 110 -6.30 9.28 7.91
CA ALA A 110 -5.74 10.61 8.13
C ALA A 110 -4.45 10.60 8.97
N PHE A 111 -4.21 9.53 9.75
CA PHE A 111 -2.97 9.32 10.52
C PHE A 111 -1.96 8.41 9.81
N HIS A 112 -2.32 7.81 8.67
CA HIS A 112 -1.34 7.13 7.82
C HIS A 112 -0.45 8.17 7.15
N THR A 113 0.85 7.89 7.08
CA THR A 113 1.78 8.80 6.40
C THR A 113 1.58 8.74 4.88
N PHE A 114 1.12 7.61 4.35
CA PHE A 114 0.61 7.48 2.99
C PHE A 114 -0.90 7.21 3.03
N MET A 115 -1.70 8.18 2.60
CA MET A 115 -3.17 8.08 2.57
C MET A 115 -3.64 7.76 1.14
N SER A 116 -4.31 6.62 0.95
CA SER A 116 -4.84 6.19 -0.35
C SER A 116 -6.25 5.63 -0.22
N VAL A 117 -7.13 6.03 -1.13
CA VAL A 117 -8.45 5.42 -1.32
C VAL A 117 -8.40 4.67 -2.65
N TYR A 118 -8.41 3.34 -2.58
CA TYR A 118 -8.33 2.48 -3.74
C TYR A 118 -9.14 1.21 -3.51
N SER A 119 -9.79 0.72 -4.56
CA SER A 119 -10.68 -0.44 -4.50
C SER A 119 -10.66 -1.18 -5.83
N GLU A 120 -10.83 -2.50 -5.80
CA GLU A 120 -10.90 -3.35 -6.99
C GLU A 120 -12.07 -2.96 -7.89
N LYS A 121 -13.22 -2.64 -7.27
CA LYS A 121 -14.44 -2.16 -7.95
C LYS A 121 -14.59 -0.67 -7.75
N CYS A 122 -15.23 0.00 -8.72
CA CYS A 122 -15.46 1.44 -8.63
C CYS A 122 -16.32 1.77 -7.40
N PHE A 123 -15.91 2.80 -6.66
CA PHE A 123 -16.62 3.27 -5.47
C PHE A 123 -18.10 3.62 -5.74
N ARG A 124 -18.45 3.99 -6.97
CA ARG A 124 -19.83 4.29 -7.39
C ARG A 124 -20.77 3.08 -7.31
N ASP A 125 -20.24 1.87 -7.41
CA ASP A 125 -21.05 0.65 -7.36
C ASP A 125 -21.37 0.21 -5.91
N LEU A 126 -20.82 0.90 -4.91
CA LEU A 126 -20.87 0.49 -3.50
C LEU A 126 -22.09 1.02 -2.71
N HIS A 127 -23.02 1.77 -3.32
CA HIS A 127 -24.12 2.45 -2.60
C HIS A 127 -23.60 3.42 -1.50
N MET A 128 -22.60 4.24 -1.83
CA MET A 128 -22.23 5.42 -1.03
C MET A 128 -23.04 6.66 -1.46
N ASP A 129 -24.15 6.45 -2.18
CA ASP A 129 -25.19 7.46 -2.30
C ASP A 129 -25.90 7.48 -0.94
N GLY A 130 -25.64 8.52 -0.15
CA GLY A 130 -26.42 8.76 1.07
C GLY A 130 -27.92 8.76 0.79
N PRO A 131 -28.79 8.76 1.82
CA PRO A 131 -30.22 8.84 1.59
C PRO A 131 -30.51 10.01 0.66
N THR A 132 -31.19 9.75 -0.45
CA THR A 132 -31.69 10.76 -1.37
C THR A 132 -32.36 11.85 -0.53
N PRO A 133 -32.05 13.15 -0.73
CA PRO A 133 -32.73 14.19 0.01
C PRO A 133 -34.23 14.03 -0.26
N THR A 134 -34.97 13.60 0.76
CA THR A 134 -36.43 13.64 0.69
C THR A 134 -36.77 15.12 0.61
N ALA A 135 -37.25 15.56 -0.56
CA ALA A 135 -37.75 16.90 -0.75
C ALA A 135 -38.81 17.17 0.33
N SER A 136 -38.49 18.08 1.24
CA SER A 136 -39.44 18.71 2.15
C SER A 136 -40.21 19.80 1.41
#